data_AF-A0AAX6DND9-F1
#
_entry.id   AF-A0AAX6DND9-F1
#
_cell.length_a   1.000
_cell.length_b   1.000
_cell.length_c   1.000
_cell.angle_alpha   90.00
_cell.angle_beta   90.00
_cell.angle_gamma   90.00
#
_symmetry.space_group_name_H-M   'P 1'
#
loop_
_entity.id
_entity.type
_entity.pdbx_description
1 polymer ?
#
loop_
_entity_poly.entity_id
_entity_poly.type
_entity_poly.pdbx_seq_one_letter_code
_entity_poly.pdbx_strand_id
1 'polypeptide(L)'
;MEEEEAAAATAAARTVKDVSPNDFVKEYSAHLKRSGKMELPHWTDIVKTRRFKELAPYDLDWYYIRAVSMARKIYLRQGIGVGSFQKIYGGRKKNGSRPPHFCKSSGAVARNIL
;
A
#
# COMPACT_ATOMS: atom_id res chain seq x y z
N MET A 1 -21.45 -25.63 0.57
CA MET A 1 -21.79 -24.20 0.40
C MET A 1 -20.51 -23.38 0.26
N GLU A 2 -19.54 -23.87 -0.53
CA GLU A 2 -18.22 -23.24 -0.75
C GLU A 2 -17.82 -23.23 -2.24
N GLU A 3 -18.70 -23.62 -3.16
CA GLU A 3 -18.34 -23.74 -4.60
C GLU A 3 -18.99 -22.69 -5.52
N GLU A 4 -19.75 -21.73 -4.99
CA GLU A 4 -20.52 -20.79 -5.83
C GLU A 4 -19.83 -19.44 -6.10
N GLU A 5 -18.57 -19.23 -5.68
CA GLU A 5 -17.81 -18.00 -6.00
C GLU A 5 -16.71 -18.21 -7.06
N ALA A 6 -16.79 -19.29 -7.85
CA ALA A 6 -15.79 -19.59 -8.88
C ALA A 6 -16.22 -19.18 -10.31
N ALA A 7 -17.45 -18.68 -10.52
CA ALA A 7 -18.07 -18.66 -11.86
C ALA A 7 -18.47 -17.27 -12.42
N ALA A 8 -18.00 -16.15 -11.85
CA ALA A 8 -18.27 -14.83 -12.42
C ALA A 8 -17.00 -14.17 -12.99
N ALA A 9 -16.87 -14.31 -14.33
CA ALA A 9 -15.97 -13.59 -15.23
C ALA A 9 -14.55 -14.16 -15.45
N THR A 10 -14.47 -15.25 -16.21
CA THR A 10 -13.39 -15.48 -17.21
C THR A 10 -13.57 -14.56 -18.43
N ALA A 11 -13.79 -13.26 -18.21
CA ALA A 11 -13.34 -12.28 -19.20
C ALA A 11 -11.85 -12.13 -18.93
N ALA A 12 -10.99 -12.52 -19.88
CA ALA A 12 -9.55 -12.53 -19.68
C ALA A 12 -9.07 -11.17 -19.14
N ALA A 13 -8.86 -11.07 -17.82
CA ALA A 13 -8.35 -9.87 -17.17
C ALA A 13 -6.91 -9.69 -17.66
N ARG A 14 -6.74 -8.88 -18.70
CA ARG A 14 -5.45 -8.66 -19.37
C ARG A 14 -4.67 -7.55 -18.68
N THR A 15 -5.34 -6.65 -17.96
CA THR A 15 -4.70 -5.46 -17.39
C THR A 15 -5.01 -5.28 -15.90
N VAL A 16 -4.16 -4.51 -15.20
CA VAL A 16 -4.30 -4.18 -13.76
C VAL A 16 -5.62 -3.43 -13.44
N LYS A 17 -6.29 -2.89 -14.46
CA LYS A 17 -7.57 -2.18 -14.30
C LYS A 17 -8.78 -3.12 -14.20
N ASP A 18 -8.63 -4.35 -14.69
CA ASP A 18 -9.74 -5.31 -14.81
C ASP A 18 -9.91 -6.17 -13.54
N VAL A 19 -8.95 -6.12 -12.63
CA VAL A 19 -8.92 -6.90 -11.40
C VAL A 19 -9.27 -6.03 -10.19
N SER A 20 -9.93 -6.64 -9.21
CA SER A 20 -10.19 -6.02 -7.92
C SER A 20 -8.87 -5.49 -7.30
N PRO A 21 -8.84 -4.25 -6.76
CA PRO A 21 -7.62 -3.67 -6.20
C PRO A 21 -7.08 -4.46 -5.00
N ASN A 22 -7.96 -5.07 -4.20
CA ASN A 22 -7.58 -5.76 -2.97
C ASN A 22 -6.91 -7.10 -3.31
N ASP A 23 -7.50 -7.86 -4.24
CA ASP A 23 -6.97 -9.18 -4.63
C ASP A 23 -5.63 -9.03 -5.36
N PHE A 24 -5.52 -8.02 -6.24
CA PHE A 24 -4.26 -7.70 -6.89
C PHE A 24 -3.15 -7.37 -5.88
N VAL A 25 -3.45 -6.56 -4.86
CA VAL A 25 -2.46 -6.18 -3.83
C VAL A 25 -2.03 -7.41 -3.03
N LYS A 26 -2.99 -8.26 -2.65
CA LYS A 26 -2.73 -9.48 -1.87
C LYS A 26 -1.82 -10.44 -2.62
N GLU A 27 -2.21 -10.83 -3.84
CA GLU A 27 -1.45 -11.81 -4.63
C GLU A 27 -0.08 -11.30 -5.05
N TYR A 28 0.01 -10.05 -5.51
CA TYR A 28 1.30 -9.50 -5.93
C TYR A 28 2.24 -9.26 -4.73
N SER A 29 1.70 -8.96 -3.54
CA SER A 29 2.53 -8.88 -2.34
C SER A 29 3.11 -10.25 -1.96
N ALA A 30 2.32 -11.33 -2.11
CA ALA A 30 2.80 -12.69 -1.89
C ALA A 30 3.83 -13.11 -2.93
N HIS A 31 3.67 -12.67 -4.18
CA HIS A 31 4.64 -12.89 -5.25
C HIS A 31 5.98 -12.18 -4.95
N LEU A 32 5.95 -10.92 -4.51
CA LEU A 32 7.17 -10.17 -4.18
C LEU A 32 7.97 -10.84 -3.06
N LYS A 33 7.29 -11.32 -2.01
CA LYS A 33 7.94 -12.09 -0.94
C LYS A 33 8.62 -13.35 -1.45
N ARG A 34 7.92 -14.14 -2.26
CA ARG A 34 8.45 -15.36 -2.88
C ARG A 34 9.64 -15.07 -3.79
N SER A 35 9.62 -13.94 -4.48
CA SER A 35 10.68 -13.57 -5.41
C SER A 35 11.99 -13.17 -4.73
N GLY A 36 11.94 -12.67 -3.49
CA GLY A 36 13.12 -12.24 -2.73
C GLY A 36 13.92 -11.08 -3.33
N LYS A 37 13.41 -10.44 -4.41
CA LYS A 37 14.14 -9.37 -5.13
C LYS A 37 14.05 -8.00 -4.47
N MET A 38 13.19 -7.83 -3.48
CA MET A 38 12.98 -6.56 -2.79
C MET A 38 13.75 -6.58 -1.47
N GLU A 39 14.78 -5.75 -1.36
CA GLU A 39 15.50 -5.58 -0.10
C GLU A 39 14.63 -4.80 0.90
N LEU A 40 14.47 -5.37 2.09
CA LEU A 40 13.77 -4.70 3.18
C LEU A 40 14.75 -3.78 3.91
N PRO A 41 14.42 -2.50 4.09
CA PRO A 41 15.23 -1.61 4.91
C PRO A 41 15.28 -2.11 6.35
N HIS A 42 16.45 -1.98 6.99
CA HIS A 42 16.65 -2.39 8.39
C HIS A 42 15.65 -1.75 9.37
N TRP A 43 15.18 -0.53 9.08
CA TRP A 43 14.25 0.19 9.95
C TRP A 43 12.78 -0.26 9.82
N THR A 44 12.45 -1.19 8.91
CA THR A 44 11.05 -1.55 8.59
C THR A 44 10.28 -2.08 9.80
N ASP A 45 10.96 -2.78 10.71
CA ASP A 45 10.34 -3.38 11.91
C ASP A 45 10.16 -2.40 13.06
N ILE A 46 10.88 -1.28 13.03
CA ILE A 46 10.93 -0.30 14.13
C ILE A 46 9.97 0.85 13.86
N VAL A 47 9.74 1.19 12.59
CA VAL A 47 9.01 2.41 12.23
C VAL A 47 7.50 2.20 12.17
N LYS A 48 6.80 3.31 12.42
CA LYS A 48 5.39 3.44 12.04
C LYS A 48 5.23 3.85 10.58
N THR A 49 4.17 3.35 9.96
CA THR A 49 3.86 3.64 8.55
C THR A 49 3.59 5.11 8.23
N ARG A 50 3.03 5.88 9.18
CA ARG A 50 2.65 7.29 8.97
C ARG A 50 2.91 8.11 10.23
N ARG A 51 3.25 9.39 10.08
CA ARG A 51 3.56 10.29 11.21
C ARG A 51 2.42 10.39 12.24
N PHE A 52 1.18 10.39 11.77
CA PHE A 52 -0.01 10.58 12.60
C PHE A 52 -0.62 9.28 13.14
N LYS A 53 -0.05 8.12 12.80
CA LYS A 53 -0.44 6.86 13.45
C LYS A 53 0.23 6.78 14.82
N GLU A 54 -0.52 6.28 15.78
CA GLU A 54 -0.08 6.09 17.17
C GLU A 54 0.61 4.73 17.30
N LEU A 55 0.03 3.69 16.71
CA LEU A 55 0.54 2.32 16.72
C LEU A 55 1.31 1.96 15.45
N ALA A 56 2.19 0.96 15.59
CA ALA A 56 2.88 0.31 14.49
C ALA A 56 1.89 -0.52 13.62
N PRO A 57 2.28 -0.86 12.38
CA PRO A 57 1.50 -1.80 11.55
C PRO A 57 1.41 -3.17 12.23
N TYR A 58 0.23 -3.80 12.18
CA TYR A 58 0.03 -5.15 12.71
C TYR A 58 0.57 -6.23 11.77
N ASP A 59 0.43 -6.03 10.45
CA ASP A 59 0.98 -6.94 9.46
C ASP A 59 2.50 -6.74 9.36
N LEU A 60 3.25 -7.83 9.55
CA LEU A 60 4.71 -7.87 9.31
C LEU A 60 5.04 -7.51 7.86
N ASP A 61 4.14 -7.86 6.94
CA ASP A 61 4.28 -7.69 5.50
C ASP A 61 3.80 -6.34 4.96
N TRP A 62 3.57 -5.37 5.85
CA TRP A 62 3.04 -4.06 5.49
C TRP A 62 3.87 -3.35 4.43
N TYR A 63 5.20 -3.61 4.39
CA TYR A 63 6.12 -2.98 3.46
C TYR A 63 5.84 -3.43 2.02
N TYR A 64 5.69 -4.74 1.81
CA TYR A 64 5.31 -5.30 0.51
C TYR A 64 3.96 -4.79 0.06
N ILE A 65 2.94 -4.84 0.94
CA ILE A 65 1.60 -4.34 0.64
C ILE A 65 1.66 -2.86 0.20
N ARG A 66 2.50 -2.06 0.87
CA ARG A 66 2.68 -0.65 0.51
C ARG A 66 3.37 -0.48 -0.84
N ALA A 67 4.42 -1.25 -1.11
CA ALA A 67 5.12 -1.23 -2.39
C ALA A 67 4.18 -1.56 -3.56
N VAL A 68 3.38 -2.62 -3.42
CA VAL A 68 2.37 -3.00 -4.43
C VAL A 68 1.31 -1.92 -4.62
N SER A 69 0.81 -1.35 -3.51
CA SER A 69 -0.15 -0.26 -3.57
C SER A 69 0.39 0.96 -4.33
N MET A 70 1.69 1.25 -4.16
CA MET A 70 2.37 2.32 -4.90
C MET A 70 2.54 1.95 -6.37
N ALA A 71 3.07 0.77 -6.68
CA ALA A 71 3.25 0.28 -8.04
C ALA A 71 1.95 0.34 -8.86
N ARG A 72 0.82 -0.10 -8.28
CA ARG A 72 -0.50 -0.01 -8.92
C ARG A 72 -0.89 1.45 -9.22
N LYS A 73 -0.62 2.38 -8.30
CA LYS A 73 -0.95 3.80 -8.51
C LYS A 73 -0.08 4.45 -9.57
N ILE A 74 1.21 4.10 -9.64
CA ILE A 74 2.12 4.56 -10.70
C ILE A 74 1.62 4.08 -12.05
N TYR A 75 1.19 2.81 -12.15
CA TYR A 75 0.61 2.27 -13.36
C TYR A 75 -0.67 3.00 -13.79
N LEU A 76 -1.55 3.34 -12.83
CA LEU A 76 -2.84 3.99 -13.13
C LEU A 76 -2.73 5.48 -13.45
N ARG A 77 -1.82 6.20 -12.78
CA ARG A 77 -1.59 7.63 -13.00
C ARG A 77 -0.10 7.85 -13.17
N GLN A 78 0.29 8.14 -14.39
CA GLN A 78 1.67 8.48 -14.72
C GLN A 78 2.05 9.84 -14.11
N GLY A 79 3.32 10.02 -13.77
CA GLY A 79 3.84 11.30 -13.22
C GLY A 79 3.58 11.54 -11.73
N ILE A 80 3.28 10.51 -10.93
CA ILE A 80 3.15 10.65 -9.46
C ILE A 80 4.53 10.69 -8.79
N GLY A 81 4.82 11.78 -8.09
CA GLY A 81 6.00 11.90 -7.21
C GLY A 81 5.72 11.64 -5.72
N VAL A 82 6.78 11.75 -4.91
CA VAL A 82 6.76 11.56 -3.44
C VAL A 82 5.70 12.42 -2.75
N GLY A 83 5.57 13.70 -3.16
CA GLY A 83 4.60 14.64 -2.56
C GLY A 83 3.14 14.23 -2.80
N SER A 84 2.85 13.59 -3.94
CA SER A 84 1.53 13.06 -4.25
C SER A 84 1.23 11.81 -3.42
N PHE A 85 2.20 10.90 -3.26
CA PHE A 85 2.07 9.76 -2.35
C PHE A 85 1.86 10.19 -0.90
N GLN A 86 2.53 11.26 -0.47
CA GLN A 86 2.33 11.84 0.86
C GLN A 86 0.89 12.31 1.12
N LYS A 87 0.21 12.79 0.07
CA LYS A 87 -1.20 13.19 0.15
C LYS A 87 -2.12 11.96 0.10
N ILE A 88 -1.87 11.02 -0.81
CA ILE A 88 -2.69 9.80 -0.98
C ILE A 88 -2.66 8.93 0.28
N TYR A 89 -1.48 8.75 0.87
CA TYR A 89 -1.34 8.05 2.15
C TYR A 89 -1.42 9.01 3.35
N GLY A 90 -1.83 10.25 3.12
CA GLY A 90 -2.16 11.19 4.20
C GLY A 90 -3.38 10.74 4.98
N GLY A 91 -3.74 11.49 6.00
CA GLY A 91 -4.95 11.20 6.75
C GLY A 91 -5.19 12.17 7.89
N ARG A 92 -6.28 11.93 8.61
CA ARG A 92 -6.70 12.75 9.73
C ARG A 92 -5.84 12.44 10.97
N LYS A 93 -5.10 13.42 11.47
CA LYS A 93 -4.34 13.32 12.72
C LYS A 93 -5.25 13.63 13.90
N LYS A 94 -5.30 12.73 14.89
CA LYS A 94 -5.93 13.00 16.19
C LYS A 94 -5.01 13.89 17.03
N ASN A 95 -5.55 14.95 17.61
CA ASN A 95 -4.82 15.90 18.47
C ASN A 95 -5.37 15.91 19.92
N GLY A 96 -5.97 14.79 20.35
CA GLY A 96 -6.66 14.69 21.63
C GLY A 96 -7.90 15.59 21.66
N SER A 97 -7.89 16.60 22.53
CA SER A 97 -8.99 17.57 22.70
C SER A 97 -9.11 18.58 21.56
N ARG A 98 -8.00 18.89 20.85
CA ARG A 98 -8.03 19.86 19.74
C ARG A 98 -8.64 19.24 18.48
N PRO A 99 -9.31 20.05 17.62
CA PRO A 99 -9.86 19.55 16.36
C PRO A 99 -8.82 18.80 15.50
N PRO A 100 -9.25 17.75 14.80
CA PRO A 100 -8.36 16.96 13.97
C PRO A 100 -8.06 17.68 12.65
N HIS A 101 -6.81 17.64 12.20
CA HIS A 101 -6.37 18.22 10.94
C HIS A 101 -5.76 17.17 10.00
N PHE A 102 -5.75 17.46 8.70
CA PHE A 102 -5.08 16.62 7.72
C PHE A 102 -3.55 16.67 7.90
N CYS A 103 -2.92 15.51 7.91
CA CYS A 103 -1.47 15.37 7.99
C CYS A 103 -0.96 14.48 6.86
N LYS A 104 0.13 14.92 6.22
CA LYS A 104 0.82 14.16 5.18
C LYS A 104 1.48 12.90 5.76
N SER A 105 1.65 11.86 4.93
CA SER A 105 2.39 10.66 5.33
C SER A 105 3.89 10.94 5.45
N SER A 106 4.63 9.95 5.99
CA SER A 106 6.09 9.99 5.95
C SER A 106 6.58 9.97 4.50
N GLY A 107 7.51 10.87 4.17
CA GLY A 107 8.19 10.88 2.88
C GLY A 107 9.30 9.83 2.76
N ALA A 108 9.89 9.42 3.88
CA ALA A 108 10.99 8.45 3.88
C ALA A 108 10.54 7.10 3.32
N VAL A 109 9.37 6.62 3.73
CA VAL A 109 8.78 5.36 3.24
C VAL A 109 8.52 5.42 1.73
N ALA A 110 7.95 6.53 1.24
CA ALA A 110 7.68 6.68 -0.19
C ALA A 110 8.97 6.84 -1.02
N ARG A 111 10.04 7.40 -0.44
CA ARG A 111 11.35 7.55 -1.09
C ARG A 111 12.18 6.28 -1.13
N ASN A 112 11.92 5.32 -0.25
CA ASN A 112 12.65 4.05 -0.26
C ASN A 112 11.99 3.04 -1.22
N ILE A 113 10.69 3.16 -1.43
CA ILE A 113 9.93 2.31 -2.35
C ILE A 113 10.10 2.73 -3.82
N LEU A 114 10.29 4.05 -4.06
CA LEU A 114 10.56 4.62 -5.39
C LEU A 114 12.05 4.56 -5.70
#